data_AF-A0A1X6WUD8-F1
#
_entry.id   AF-A0A1X6WUD8-F1
#
_cell.length_a   1.000
_cell.length_b   1.000
_cell.length_c   1.000
_cell.angle_alpha   90.00
_cell.angle_beta   90.00
_cell.angle_gamma   90.00
#
_symmetry.space_group_name_H-M   'P 1'
#
loop_
_entity.id
_entity.type
_entity.pdbx_description
1 polymer ?
#
loop_
_entity_poly.entity_id
_entity_poly.type
_entity_poly.pdbx_seq_one_letter_code
_entity_poly.pdbx_strand_id
1 'polypeptide(L)'
;MSAHAFDLATEYGKDTYVSLKHAGSRTLVRMFALKGWANGVFAKLPGFGPSTADAISQKIFSLVPEKIPSRLTDYRDRFDHHLLLVVSGSERAATAQLLREVFAGPEHEGDFFECDADEAQSATLIRFGVASATSRYYVMHRAEASAMVTFDVALRRDDEDWLERLPEEIADQLLESAYFGHFFCHVLHQDHVAKKGVDPVALKKRMTQLLVDRGAAVPAEHNFGRIYPAPEQLVAHYRELDPLNMFNAGVGETSAKKGWG
;
A
#
# COMPACT_ATOMS: atom_id res chain seq x y z
N MET A 1 0.81 -10.21 1.43
CA MET A 1 1.66 -9.12 1.97
C MET A 1 2.93 -9.74 2.50
N SER A 2 4.06 -9.03 2.47
CA SER A 2 5.30 -9.52 3.09
C SER A 2 5.24 -9.43 4.63
N ALA A 3 6.10 -10.17 5.33
CA ALA A 3 6.34 -10.01 6.76
C ALA A 3 6.75 -8.56 7.10
N HIS A 4 7.60 -7.96 6.26
CA HIS A 4 7.99 -6.56 6.40
C HIS A 4 6.82 -5.58 6.27
N ALA A 5 5.92 -5.80 5.30
CA ALA A 5 4.71 -5.00 5.15
C ALA A 5 3.75 -5.17 6.35
N PHE A 6 3.72 -6.37 6.95
CA PHE A 6 3.01 -6.60 8.21
C PHE A 6 3.61 -5.73 9.30
N ASP A 7 4.93 -5.76 9.52
CA ASP A 7 5.60 -4.97 10.56
C ASP A 7 5.31 -3.48 10.43
N LEU A 8 5.47 -2.94 9.23
CA LEU A 8 5.12 -1.55 8.93
C LEU A 8 3.69 -1.24 9.35
N ALA A 9 2.73 -2.10 8.98
CA ALA A 9 1.33 -1.93 9.37
C ALA A 9 1.13 -1.99 10.90
N THR A 10 1.84 -2.86 11.60
CA THR A 10 1.72 -3.00 13.06
C THR A 10 2.37 -1.84 13.82
N GLU A 11 3.43 -1.25 13.27
CA GLU A 11 4.19 -0.17 13.90
C GLU A 11 3.61 1.20 13.51
N TYR A 12 3.54 1.50 12.22
CA TYR A 12 3.14 2.79 11.67
C TYR A 12 1.63 2.85 11.36
N GLY A 13 0.96 1.71 11.24
CA GLY A 13 -0.49 1.62 11.03
C GLY A 13 -1.30 1.37 12.31
N LYS A 14 -0.67 1.36 13.49
CA LYS A 14 -1.33 0.98 14.76
C LYS A 14 -2.54 1.84 15.10
N ASP A 15 -2.49 3.14 14.79
CA ASP A 15 -3.62 4.05 14.98
C ASP A 15 -4.84 3.64 14.14
N THR A 16 -4.59 3.21 12.90
CA THR A 16 -5.58 2.72 11.94
C THR A 16 -6.16 1.40 12.41
N TYR A 17 -5.32 0.45 12.80
CA TYR A 17 -5.73 -0.86 13.32
C TYR A 17 -6.63 -0.71 14.55
N VAL A 18 -6.17 -0.02 15.60
CA VAL A 18 -6.91 0.14 16.86
C VAL A 18 -8.23 0.88 16.62
N SER A 19 -8.20 1.96 15.84
CA SER A 19 -9.40 2.77 15.59
C SER A 19 -10.44 2.00 14.79
N LEU A 20 -10.03 1.22 13.78
CA LEU A 20 -10.97 0.40 13.01
C LEU A 20 -11.54 -0.75 13.83
N LYS A 21 -10.70 -1.45 14.61
CA LYS A 21 -11.10 -2.59 15.42
C LYS A 21 -12.17 -2.20 16.44
N HIS A 22 -11.99 -1.06 17.12
CA HIS A 22 -12.82 -0.69 18.28
C HIS A 22 -13.85 0.41 18.02
N ALA A 23 -13.64 1.27 17.02
CA ALA A 23 -14.48 2.44 16.78
C ALA A 23 -15.03 2.56 15.34
N GLY A 24 -14.58 1.70 14.44
CA GLY A 24 -15.04 1.63 13.05
C GLY A 24 -14.58 2.77 12.14
N SER A 25 -14.87 2.61 10.85
CA SER A 25 -14.37 3.49 9.77
C SER A 25 -14.82 4.95 9.88
N ARG A 26 -16.05 5.20 10.32
CA ARG A 26 -16.56 6.57 10.51
C ARG A 26 -15.73 7.36 11.52
N THR A 27 -15.30 6.70 12.59
CA THR A 27 -14.46 7.32 13.62
C THR A 27 -13.04 7.55 13.11
N LEU A 28 -12.48 6.57 12.39
CA LEU A 28 -11.17 6.71 11.74
C LEU A 28 -11.11 7.96 10.84
N VAL A 29 -12.12 8.14 9.98
CA VAL A 29 -12.19 9.30 9.07
C VAL A 29 -12.20 10.62 9.84
N ARG A 30 -12.97 10.72 10.93
CA ARG A 30 -13.01 11.91 11.80
C ARG A 30 -11.65 12.16 12.48
N MET A 31 -10.99 11.10 12.94
CA MET A 31 -9.66 11.19 13.55
C MET A 31 -8.64 11.73 12.54
N PHE A 32 -8.66 11.25 11.30
CA PHE A 32 -7.76 11.75 10.24
C PHE A 32 -8.05 13.21 9.85
N ALA A 33 -9.32 13.61 9.78
CA ALA A 33 -9.70 15.00 9.54
C ALA A 33 -9.19 15.92 10.67
N LEU A 34 -9.38 15.53 11.93
CA LEU A 34 -8.88 16.27 13.09
C LEU A 34 -7.36 16.37 13.07
N LYS A 35 -6.67 15.27 12.78
CA LYS A 35 -5.20 15.21 12.68
C LYS A 35 -4.69 16.15 11.58
N GLY A 36 -5.32 16.14 10.41
CA GLY A 36 -4.98 17.05 9.30
C GLY A 36 -5.19 18.52 9.67
N TRP A 37 -6.32 18.85 10.30
CA TRP A 37 -6.57 20.19 10.83
C TRP A 37 -5.49 20.61 11.85
N ALA A 38 -5.17 19.74 12.81
CA ALA A 38 -4.18 20.01 13.85
C ALA A 38 -2.79 20.24 13.25
N ASN A 39 -2.36 19.44 12.27
CA ASN A 39 -1.12 19.68 11.54
C ASN A 39 -1.11 21.05 10.83
N GLY A 40 -2.24 21.46 10.24
CA GLY A 40 -2.36 22.79 9.63
C GLY A 40 -2.24 23.95 10.63
N VAL A 41 -2.63 23.72 11.90
CA VAL A 41 -2.40 24.66 13.01
C VAL A 41 -0.93 24.64 13.45
N PHE A 42 -0.38 23.44 13.72
CA PHE A 42 1.01 23.28 14.15
C PHE A 42 2.02 23.85 13.15
N ALA A 43 1.78 23.68 11.85
CA ALA A 43 2.64 24.21 10.80
C ALA A 43 2.80 25.76 10.84
N LYS A 44 1.90 26.48 11.52
CA LYS A 44 1.95 27.94 11.66
C LYS A 44 2.60 28.40 12.97
N LEU A 45 2.87 27.48 13.91
CA LEU A 45 3.41 27.80 15.23
C LEU A 45 4.94 27.64 15.24
N PRO A 46 5.71 28.61 15.80
CA PRO A 46 7.15 28.47 15.96
C PRO A 46 7.52 27.21 16.77
N GLY A 47 8.49 26.44 16.29
CA GLY A 47 8.97 25.23 16.96
C GLY A 47 8.21 23.94 16.64
N PHE A 48 7.12 24.02 15.85
CA PHE A 48 6.36 22.85 15.42
C PHE A 48 6.48 22.61 13.90
N GLY A 49 6.48 21.34 13.51
CA GLY A 49 6.53 20.92 12.11
C GLY A 49 5.15 20.58 11.54
N PRO A 50 5.04 20.43 10.20
CA PRO A 50 3.78 20.10 9.51
C PRO A 50 3.25 18.68 9.81
N SER A 51 3.98 17.90 10.60
CA SER A 51 3.69 16.50 10.94
C SER A 51 3.67 16.28 12.45
N THR A 52 3.50 17.35 13.23
CA THR A 52 3.51 17.28 14.70
C THR A 52 2.38 16.42 15.24
N ALA A 53 1.14 16.60 14.74
CA ALA A 53 0.00 15.81 15.19
C ALA A 53 0.17 14.33 14.83
N ASP A 54 0.79 14.06 13.68
CA ASP A 54 1.18 12.73 13.25
C ASP A 54 2.16 12.07 14.24
N ALA A 55 3.22 12.78 14.64
CA ALA A 55 4.20 12.28 15.59
C ALA A 55 3.62 12.04 16.99
N ILE A 56 2.75 12.95 17.46
CA ILE A 56 2.02 12.77 18.72
C ILE A 56 1.13 11.53 18.64
N SER A 57 0.36 11.38 17.56
CA SER A 57 -0.50 10.21 17.33
C SER A 57 0.33 8.92 17.31
N GLN A 58 1.44 8.89 16.59
CA GLN A 58 2.35 7.74 16.54
C GLN A 58 2.81 7.34 17.95
N LYS A 59 3.22 8.32 18.77
CA LYS A 59 3.67 8.06 20.13
C LYS A 59 2.55 7.56 21.03
N ILE A 60 1.36 8.16 20.98
CA ILE A 60 0.21 7.73 21.78
C ILE A 60 -0.15 6.28 21.45
N PHE A 61 -0.30 5.94 20.16
CA PHE A 61 -0.69 4.60 19.75
C PHE A 61 0.41 3.54 19.96
N SER A 62 1.70 3.93 19.97
CA SER A 62 2.77 3.01 20.39
C SER A 62 2.58 2.49 21.82
N LEU A 63 1.97 3.29 22.71
CA LEU A 63 1.72 2.94 24.12
C LEU A 63 0.40 2.20 24.35
N VAL A 64 -0.48 2.14 23.35
CA VAL A 64 -1.76 1.43 23.47
C VAL A 64 -1.48 -0.07 23.62
N PRO A 65 -2.06 -0.74 24.63
CA PRO A 65 -1.75 -2.13 24.94
C PRO A 65 -2.40 -3.14 24.00
N GLU A 66 -3.25 -2.70 23.06
CA GLU A 66 -3.86 -3.57 22.05
C GLU A 66 -2.77 -4.39 21.35
N LYS A 67 -2.93 -5.71 21.42
CA LYS A 67 -2.01 -6.68 20.82
C LYS A 67 -2.67 -7.32 19.63
N ILE A 68 -1.85 -7.61 18.63
CA ILE A 68 -2.23 -8.46 17.53
C ILE A 68 -2.28 -9.90 18.05
N PRO A 69 -3.27 -10.71 17.63
CA PRO A 69 -3.34 -12.13 18.00
C PRO A 69 -1.99 -12.83 17.80
N SER A 70 -1.54 -13.58 18.81
CA SER A 70 -0.18 -14.15 18.82
C SER A 70 0.05 -15.09 17.64
N ARG A 71 -0.96 -15.85 17.22
CA ARG A 71 -0.83 -16.75 16.08
C ARG A 71 -0.52 -16.02 14.77
N LEU A 72 -0.99 -14.78 14.61
CA LEU A 72 -0.62 -13.93 13.45
C LEU A 72 0.83 -13.46 13.53
N THR A 73 1.32 -13.09 14.72
CA THR A 73 2.72 -12.69 14.90
C THR A 73 3.67 -13.88 14.77
N ASP A 74 3.31 -15.03 15.35
CA ASP A 74 4.06 -16.28 15.25
C ASP A 74 4.14 -16.74 13.78
N TYR A 75 3.05 -16.58 13.02
CA TYR A 75 3.06 -16.87 11.58
C TYR A 75 3.94 -15.90 10.81
N ARG A 76 3.93 -14.60 11.18
CA ARG A 76 4.83 -13.58 10.62
C ARG A 76 6.30 -13.87 10.88
N ASP A 77 6.63 -14.43 12.03
CA ASP A 77 8.02 -14.80 12.35
C ASP A 77 8.48 -16.05 11.60
N ARG A 78 7.54 -16.88 11.13
CA ARG A 78 7.83 -18.14 10.42
C ARG A 78 7.93 -17.98 8.90
N PHE A 79 7.21 -17.03 8.30
CA PHE A 79 7.08 -16.94 6.84
C PHE A 79 7.26 -15.51 6.33
N ASP A 80 8.02 -15.35 5.25
CA ASP A 80 8.24 -14.03 4.63
C ASP A 80 7.03 -13.50 3.85
N HIS A 81 6.13 -14.39 3.44
CA HIS A 81 5.00 -14.09 2.57
C HIS A 81 3.68 -14.61 3.15
N HIS A 82 2.71 -13.71 3.26
CA HIS A 82 1.39 -14.02 3.81
C HIS A 82 0.29 -13.81 2.78
N LEU A 83 -0.54 -14.83 2.58
CA LEU A 83 -1.75 -14.77 1.78
C LEU A 83 -2.97 -14.84 2.71
N LEU A 84 -3.73 -13.75 2.81
CA LEU A 84 -5.04 -13.77 3.46
C LEU A 84 -6.07 -14.28 2.45
N LEU A 85 -6.46 -15.54 2.59
CA LEU A 85 -7.45 -16.19 1.73
C LEU A 85 -8.83 -16.18 2.40
N VAL A 86 -9.76 -15.39 1.84
CA VAL A 86 -11.15 -15.34 2.31
C VAL A 86 -12.02 -16.11 1.33
N VAL A 87 -12.71 -17.13 1.82
CA VAL A 87 -13.62 -17.97 1.03
C VAL A 87 -15.04 -17.92 1.57
N SER A 88 -16.02 -18.26 0.73
CA SER A 88 -17.39 -18.42 1.20
C SER A 88 -17.50 -19.60 2.16
N GLY A 89 -18.55 -19.59 3.00
CA GLY A 89 -18.80 -20.69 3.93
C GLY A 89 -18.99 -22.05 3.24
N SER A 90 -19.51 -22.09 2.00
CA SER A 90 -19.67 -23.34 1.23
C SER A 90 -18.33 -23.94 0.82
N GLU A 91 -17.33 -23.11 0.50
CA GLU A 91 -16.02 -23.57 0.02
C GLU A 91 -15.03 -23.86 1.15
N ARG A 92 -15.37 -23.55 2.41
CA ARG A 92 -14.47 -23.69 3.57
C ARG A 92 -13.83 -25.07 3.66
N ALA A 93 -14.63 -26.13 3.60
CA ALA A 93 -14.14 -27.51 3.77
C ALA A 93 -13.25 -27.94 2.60
N ALA A 94 -13.68 -27.68 1.37
CA ALA A 94 -12.92 -28.01 0.15
C ALA A 94 -11.59 -27.24 0.10
N THR A 95 -11.61 -25.94 0.43
CA THR A 95 -10.40 -25.11 0.48
C THR A 95 -9.41 -25.61 1.52
N ALA A 96 -9.89 -25.93 2.74
CA ALA A 96 -9.02 -26.47 3.79
C ALA A 96 -8.42 -27.83 3.40
N GLN A 97 -9.17 -28.68 2.70
CA GLN A 97 -8.64 -29.92 2.16
C GLN A 97 -7.55 -29.66 1.12
N LEU A 98 -7.82 -28.82 0.14
CA LEU A 98 -6.86 -28.46 -0.91
C LEU A 98 -5.55 -27.92 -0.31
N LEU A 99 -5.63 -26.99 0.64
CA LEU A 99 -4.44 -26.42 1.27
C LEU A 99 -3.63 -27.47 2.05
N ARG A 100 -4.29 -28.42 2.74
CA ARG A 100 -3.58 -29.54 3.38
C ARG A 100 -2.86 -30.41 2.37
N GLU A 101 -3.47 -30.67 1.23
CA GLU A 101 -2.86 -31.48 0.16
C GLU A 101 -1.66 -30.75 -0.45
N VAL A 102 -1.79 -29.44 -0.72
CA VAL A 102 -0.70 -28.60 -1.23
C VAL A 102 0.49 -28.60 -0.26
N PHE A 103 0.26 -28.26 1.02
CA PHE A 103 1.35 -28.17 2.01
C PHE A 103 1.83 -29.53 2.55
N ALA A 104 1.24 -30.65 2.12
CA ALA A 104 1.77 -31.99 2.40
C ALA A 104 2.89 -32.40 1.43
N GLY A 105 3.02 -31.72 0.29
CA GLY A 105 4.09 -31.96 -0.68
C GLY A 105 5.46 -31.55 -0.12
N PRO A 106 6.52 -32.37 -0.29
CA PRO A 106 7.85 -32.08 0.27
C PRO A 106 8.51 -30.82 -0.30
N GLU A 107 8.06 -30.34 -1.46
CA GLU A 107 8.52 -29.12 -2.11
C GLU A 107 7.87 -27.84 -1.55
N HIS A 108 6.84 -27.95 -0.72
CA HIS A 108 6.12 -26.81 -0.15
C HIS A 108 6.59 -26.54 1.28
N GLU A 109 7.30 -25.43 1.48
CA GLU A 109 7.82 -25.02 2.79
C GLU A 109 6.81 -24.17 3.60
N GLY A 110 5.59 -23.98 3.08
CA GLY A 110 4.56 -23.16 3.70
C GLY A 110 3.66 -23.91 4.68
N ASP A 111 2.69 -23.19 5.24
CA ASP A 111 1.65 -23.73 6.11
C ASP A 111 0.36 -22.92 5.89
N PHE A 112 -0.71 -23.27 6.59
CA PHE A 112 -1.88 -22.41 6.71
C PHE A 112 -2.60 -22.70 8.02
N PHE A 113 -3.40 -21.73 8.48
CA PHE A 113 -4.35 -21.98 9.54
C PHE A 113 -5.65 -21.28 9.26
N GLU A 114 -6.74 -21.87 9.75
CA GLU A 114 -8.03 -21.20 9.70
C GLU A 114 -8.13 -20.19 10.84
N CYS A 115 -8.34 -18.92 10.49
CA CYS A 115 -8.53 -17.85 11.45
C CYS A 115 -9.85 -18.02 12.22
N ASP A 116 -9.82 -17.73 13.52
CA ASP A 116 -11.04 -17.38 14.24
C ASP A 116 -11.54 -15.97 13.87
N ALA A 117 -12.61 -15.51 14.52
CA ALA A 117 -13.20 -14.22 14.20
C ALA A 117 -12.29 -13.02 14.51
N ASP A 118 -11.53 -13.05 15.61
CA ASP A 118 -10.64 -11.94 15.99
C ASP A 118 -9.39 -11.93 15.12
N GLU A 119 -8.86 -13.09 14.77
CA GLU A 119 -7.74 -13.22 13.83
C GLU A 119 -8.14 -12.80 12.42
N ALA A 120 -9.31 -13.21 11.94
CA ALA A 120 -9.80 -12.82 10.62
C ALA A 120 -10.01 -11.30 10.53
N GLN A 121 -10.63 -10.71 11.57
CA GLN A 121 -10.76 -9.26 11.69
C GLN A 121 -9.38 -8.60 11.71
N SER A 122 -8.48 -9.07 12.57
CA SER A 122 -7.16 -8.47 12.74
C SER A 122 -6.29 -8.55 11.49
N ALA A 123 -6.22 -9.71 10.84
CA ALA A 123 -5.48 -9.90 9.59
C ALA A 123 -5.99 -8.99 8.48
N THR A 124 -7.33 -8.82 8.38
CA THR A 124 -7.95 -7.91 7.41
C THR A 124 -7.57 -6.46 7.69
N LEU A 125 -7.62 -6.04 8.95
CA LEU A 125 -7.27 -4.67 9.35
C LEU A 125 -5.79 -4.37 9.14
N ILE A 126 -4.89 -5.32 9.42
CA ILE A 126 -3.45 -5.20 9.14
C ILE A 126 -3.24 -5.08 7.63
N ARG A 127 -3.84 -5.96 6.82
CA ARG A 127 -3.77 -5.89 5.34
C ARG A 127 -4.24 -4.52 4.81
N PHE A 128 -5.30 -3.97 5.36
CA PHE A 128 -5.80 -2.65 4.98
C PHE A 128 -4.84 -1.53 5.43
N GLY A 129 -4.27 -1.65 6.63
CA GLY A 129 -3.36 -0.66 7.22
C GLY A 129 -2.00 -0.53 6.52
N VAL A 130 -1.57 -1.52 5.71
CA VAL A 130 -0.25 -1.46 5.04
C VAL A 130 -0.09 -0.18 4.19
N ALA A 131 -1.10 0.18 3.39
CA ALA A 131 -1.01 1.36 2.51
C ALA A 131 -0.84 2.68 3.30
N SER A 132 -1.54 2.81 4.44
CA SER A 132 -1.39 4.00 5.29
C SER A 132 -0.10 3.97 6.10
N ALA A 133 0.44 2.78 6.39
CA ALA A 133 1.65 2.61 7.18
C ALA A 133 2.91 3.12 6.47
N THR A 134 3.11 2.82 5.19
CA THR A 134 4.25 3.37 4.43
C THR A 134 4.17 4.89 4.32
N SER A 135 2.95 5.41 4.13
CA SER A 135 2.70 6.86 4.16
C SER A 135 3.05 7.47 5.51
N ARG A 136 2.69 6.81 6.61
CA ARG A 136 3.07 7.22 7.96
C ARG A 136 4.58 7.17 8.15
N TYR A 137 5.24 6.09 7.74
CA TYR A 137 6.69 5.93 7.81
C TYR A 137 7.40 7.11 7.16
N TYR A 138 7.01 7.47 5.92
CA TYR A 138 7.54 8.63 5.22
C TYR A 138 7.37 9.93 6.03
N VAL A 139 6.19 10.15 6.62
CA VAL A 139 5.92 11.33 7.44
C VAL A 139 6.81 11.38 8.69
N MET A 140 7.08 10.24 9.31
CA MET A 140 7.95 10.15 10.50
C MET A 140 9.45 10.29 10.17
N HIS A 141 9.86 9.85 8.98
CA HIS A 141 11.27 9.91 8.51
C HIS A 141 11.49 11.01 7.48
N ARG A 142 10.67 12.08 7.50
CA ARG A 142 10.71 13.14 6.49
C ARG A 142 12.08 13.82 6.36
N ALA A 143 12.88 13.83 7.43
CA ALA A 143 14.23 14.40 7.41
C ALA A 143 15.23 13.57 6.58
N GLU A 144 14.94 12.29 6.37
CA GLU A 144 15.76 11.25 5.72
C GLU A 144 15.17 10.81 4.37
N ALA A 145 14.00 11.34 3.99
CA ALA A 145 13.29 10.96 2.78
C ALA A 145 13.13 12.14 1.80
N SER A 146 13.19 11.84 0.50
CA SER A 146 12.87 12.79 -0.58
C SER A 146 11.37 12.83 -0.87
N ALA A 147 10.76 11.67 -1.15
CA ALA A 147 9.33 11.52 -1.45
C ALA A 147 8.93 10.04 -1.38
N MET A 148 7.62 9.79 -1.38
CA MET A 148 7.09 8.47 -1.71
C MET A 148 7.12 8.23 -3.21
N VAL A 149 7.39 6.99 -3.61
CA VAL A 149 7.35 6.50 -4.98
C VAL A 149 6.51 5.24 -4.96
N THR A 150 5.24 5.33 -5.38
CA THR A 150 4.26 4.24 -5.22
C THR A 150 3.79 3.71 -6.56
N PHE A 151 3.67 2.39 -6.69
CA PHE A 151 3.20 1.72 -7.90
C PHE A 151 1.94 0.93 -7.63
N ASP A 152 1.09 0.93 -8.65
CA ASP A 152 -0.11 0.13 -8.72
C ASP A 152 -0.02 -0.70 -9.99
N VAL A 153 0.27 -1.98 -9.85
CA VAL A 153 0.84 -2.82 -10.92
C VAL A 153 -0.05 -4.02 -11.16
N ALA A 154 -0.41 -4.26 -12.42
CA ALA A 154 -1.02 -5.51 -12.85
C ALA A 154 0.04 -6.32 -13.62
N LEU A 155 0.49 -7.42 -13.04
CA LEU A 155 1.40 -8.35 -13.70
C LEU A 155 0.65 -9.16 -14.77
N ARG A 156 1.40 -9.80 -15.66
CA ARG A 156 0.79 -10.75 -16.60
C ARG A 156 0.20 -11.92 -15.83
N ARG A 157 -0.88 -12.51 -16.36
CA ARG A 157 -1.56 -13.66 -15.76
C ARG A 157 -0.68 -14.91 -15.70
N ASP A 158 0.35 -14.98 -16.52
CA ASP A 158 1.33 -16.07 -16.62
C ASP A 158 2.69 -15.70 -16.00
N ASP A 159 2.74 -14.63 -15.20
CA ASP A 159 3.98 -14.20 -14.54
C ASP A 159 4.21 -15.01 -13.26
N GLU A 160 5.16 -15.94 -13.31
CA GLU A 160 5.55 -16.77 -12.16
C GLU A 160 6.50 -16.03 -11.22
N ASP A 161 7.24 -15.03 -11.71
CA ASP A 161 8.21 -14.23 -10.96
C ASP A 161 7.55 -12.99 -10.34
N TRP A 162 6.43 -13.19 -9.64
CA TRP A 162 5.58 -12.10 -9.14
C TRP A 162 6.28 -11.17 -8.15
N LEU A 163 7.27 -11.66 -7.40
CA LEU A 163 8.02 -10.87 -6.44
C LEU A 163 9.07 -10.02 -7.17
N GLU A 164 9.01 -8.70 -6.98
CA GLU A 164 9.99 -7.80 -7.55
C GLU A 164 11.39 -8.02 -6.96
N ARG A 165 12.39 -8.03 -7.84
CA ARG A 165 13.80 -7.94 -7.47
C ARG A 165 14.38 -6.72 -8.18
N LEU A 166 14.53 -5.63 -7.42
CA LEU A 166 15.10 -4.41 -7.95
C LEU A 166 16.60 -4.58 -8.17
N PRO A 167 17.16 -4.01 -9.26
CA PRO A 167 18.60 -3.84 -9.40
C PRO A 167 19.17 -3.10 -8.19
N GLU A 168 20.38 -3.48 -7.75
CA GLU A 168 21.03 -2.94 -6.55
C GLU A 168 21.11 -1.41 -6.60
N GLU A 169 21.42 -0.84 -7.76
CA GLU A 169 21.50 0.60 -7.94
C GLU A 169 20.17 1.34 -7.71
N ILE A 170 19.03 0.66 -7.86
CA ILE A 170 17.70 1.19 -7.53
C ILE A 170 17.38 0.92 -6.06
N ALA A 171 17.60 -0.31 -5.59
CA ALA A 171 17.33 -0.69 -4.20
C ALA A 171 18.06 0.23 -3.21
N ASP A 172 19.31 0.59 -3.50
CA ASP A 172 20.13 1.50 -2.69
C ASP A 172 19.59 2.92 -2.58
N GLN A 173 18.67 3.32 -3.45
CA GLN A 173 18.02 4.63 -3.40
C GLN A 173 16.76 4.64 -2.51
N LEU A 174 16.31 3.48 -2.03
CA LEU A 174 15.08 3.33 -1.25
C LEU A 174 15.40 3.25 0.24
N LEU A 175 14.74 4.11 1.01
CA LEU A 175 14.77 4.09 2.47
C LEU A 175 13.85 2.99 3.01
N GLU A 176 12.73 2.75 2.34
CA GLU A 176 11.70 1.80 2.73
C GLU A 176 10.93 1.30 1.49
N SER A 177 10.46 0.05 1.51
CA SER A 177 9.66 -0.61 0.47
C SER A 177 8.64 -1.59 1.08
N ALA A 178 7.36 -1.40 0.77
CA ALA A 178 6.28 -2.29 1.20
C ALA A 178 5.57 -2.94 0.01
N TYR A 179 5.38 -4.26 0.08
CA TYR A 179 4.74 -5.05 -0.96
C TYR A 179 3.47 -5.74 -0.45
N PHE A 180 2.34 -5.44 -1.08
CA PHE A 180 1.03 -5.98 -0.74
C PHE A 180 0.09 -5.88 -1.96
N GLY A 181 -1.05 -6.56 -1.97
CA GLY A 181 -1.90 -6.53 -3.16
C GLY A 181 -3.07 -7.51 -3.14
N HIS A 182 -3.59 -7.78 -4.33
CA HIS A 182 -4.66 -8.73 -4.64
C HIS A 182 -4.04 -9.88 -5.43
N PHE A 183 -3.53 -10.88 -4.70
CA PHE A 183 -2.61 -11.88 -5.24
C PHE A 183 -3.17 -12.64 -6.45
N PHE A 184 -4.39 -13.19 -6.36
CA PHE A 184 -5.00 -13.92 -7.48
C PHE A 184 -5.39 -13.06 -8.68
N CYS A 185 -5.48 -11.73 -8.50
CA CYS A 185 -5.67 -10.81 -9.61
C CYS A 185 -4.35 -10.41 -10.28
N HIS A 186 -3.21 -10.86 -9.73
CA HIS A 186 -1.88 -10.39 -10.11
C HIS A 186 -1.73 -8.86 -10.01
N VAL A 187 -2.47 -8.25 -9.07
CA VAL A 187 -2.39 -6.81 -8.78
C VAL A 187 -1.57 -6.60 -7.52
N LEU A 188 -0.47 -5.85 -7.63
CA LEU A 188 0.46 -5.53 -6.56
C LEU A 188 0.57 -4.01 -6.38
N HIS A 189 0.55 -3.60 -5.12
CA HIS A 189 0.97 -2.28 -4.69
C HIS A 189 2.40 -2.37 -4.19
N GLN A 190 3.24 -1.49 -4.72
CA GLN A 190 4.64 -1.37 -4.34
C GLN A 190 4.84 0.06 -3.83
N ASP A 191 4.85 0.22 -2.52
CA ASP A 191 4.99 1.53 -1.90
C ASP A 191 6.42 1.73 -1.42
N HIS A 192 7.15 2.66 -2.02
CA HIS A 192 8.53 2.95 -1.66
C HIS A 192 8.68 4.37 -1.08
N VAL A 193 9.70 4.54 -0.26
CA VAL A 193 10.15 5.85 0.23
C VAL A 193 11.57 6.09 -0.29
N ALA A 194 11.77 7.10 -1.11
CA ALA A 194 13.09 7.44 -1.65
C ALA A 194 13.95 8.11 -0.57
N LYS A 195 15.23 7.72 -0.46
CA LYS A 195 16.21 8.36 0.43
C LYS A 195 16.38 9.84 0.08
N LYS A 196 16.72 10.65 1.08
CA LYS A 196 17.02 12.07 0.92
C LYS A 196 18.10 12.27 -0.15
N GLY A 197 17.87 13.24 -1.03
CA GLY A 197 18.79 13.61 -2.10
C GLY A 197 18.61 12.80 -3.38
N VAL A 198 17.83 11.72 -3.36
CA VAL A 198 17.41 11.01 -4.57
C VAL A 198 16.35 11.83 -5.30
N ASP A 199 16.44 11.90 -6.63
CA ASP A 199 15.40 12.46 -7.50
C ASP A 199 14.24 11.45 -7.64
N PRO A 200 13.08 11.71 -7.02
CA PRO A 200 11.98 10.76 -7.03
C PRO A 200 11.32 10.64 -8.41
N VAL A 201 11.39 11.67 -9.26
CA VAL A 201 10.79 11.63 -10.61
C VAL A 201 11.63 10.74 -11.51
N ALA A 202 12.96 10.92 -11.49
CA ALA A 202 13.88 10.07 -12.24
C ALA A 202 13.83 8.61 -11.75
N LEU A 203 13.72 8.40 -10.43
CA LEU A 203 13.56 7.07 -9.85
C LEU A 203 12.26 6.41 -10.30
N LYS A 204 11.12 7.13 -10.15
CA LYS A 204 9.79 6.67 -10.58
C LYS A 204 9.81 6.23 -12.04
N LYS A 205 10.39 7.04 -12.92
CA LYS A 205 10.49 6.75 -14.36
C LYS A 205 11.28 5.46 -14.64
N ARG A 206 12.44 5.28 -14.00
CA ARG A 206 13.26 4.06 -14.18
C ARG A 206 12.54 2.80 -13.72
N MET A 207 11.92 2.85 -12.54
CA MET A 207 11.16 1.72 -12.00
C MET A 207 9.91 1.43 -12.84
N THR A 208 9.19 2.47 -13.33
CA THR A 208 8.10 2.28 -14.29
C THR A 208 8.58 1.56 -15.56
N GLN A 209 9.77 1.90 -16.07
CA GLN A 209 10.32 1.22 -17.24
C GLN A 209 10.59 -0.26 -16.96
N LEU A 210 11.16 -0.61 -15.80
CA LEU A 210 11.36 -2.02 -15.43
C LEU A 210 10.05 -2.81 -15.41
N LEU A 211 8.97 -2.20 -14.91
CA LEU A 211 7.64 -2.81 -14.88
C LEU A 211 7.06 -2.99 -16.30
N VAL A 212 7.21 -1.98 -17.15
CA VAL A 212 6.75 -2.04 -18.55
C VAL A 212 7.56 -3.08 -19.35
N ASP A 213 8.87 -3.16 -19.14
CA ASP A 213 9.76 -4.10 -19.84
C ASP A 213 9.44 -5.55 -19.49
N ARG A 214 9.00 -5.82 -18.25
CA ARG A 214 8.45 -7.13 -17.86
C ARG A 214 6.98 -7.31 -18.27
N GLY A 215 6.41 -6.43 -19.08
CA GLY A 215 5.04 -6.55 -19.58
C GLY A 215 3.94 -6.36 -18.53
N ALA A 216 4.25 -5.70 -17.42
CA ALA A 216 3.22 -5.30 -16.45
C ALA A 216 2.49 -4.04 -16.93
N ALA A 217 1.22 -3.90 -16.54
CA ALA A 217 0.44 -2.69 -16.75
C ALA A 217 0.47 -1.81 -15.49
N VAL A 218 0.62 -0.50 -15.70
CA VAL A 218 0.64 0.52 -14.64
C VAL A 218 -0.13 1.75 -15.16
N PRO A 219 -1.14 2.26 -14.44
CA PRO A 219 -1.74 1.74 -13.21
C PRO A 219 -2.66 0.53 -13.43
N ALA A 220 -3.03 -0.17 -12.35
CA ALA A 220 -3.92 -1.34 -12.37
C ALA A 220 -5.37 -0.99 -11.99
N GLU A 221 -5.58 -0.50 -10.77
CA GLU A 221 -6.90 -0.21 -10.18
C GLU A 221 -7.07 1.26 -9.74
N HIS A 222 -5.98 1.97 -9.46
CA HIS A 222 -5.99 3.33 -8.92
C HIS A 222 -6.16 4.44 -9.96
N ASN A 223 -6.28 4.08 -11.24
CA ASN A 223 -6.45 4.99 -12.38
C ASN A 223 -5.22 5.92 -12.60
N PHE A 224 -5.18 6.65 -13.71
CA PHE A 224 -4.00 7.41 -14.16
C PHE A 224 -3.70 8.65 -13.29
N GLY A 225 -4.75 9.22 -12.68
CA GLY A 225 -4.61 10.41 -11.84
C GLY A 225 -3.82 11.52 -12.55
N ARG A 226 -2.81 12.07 -11.90
CA ARG A 226 -1.82 12.99 -12.51
C ARG A 226 -0.39 12.48 -12.37
N ILE A 227 -0.26 11.17 -12.18
CA ILE A 227 1.00 10.51 -11.83
C ILE A 227 1.42 9.47 -12.88
N TYR A 228 0.53 9.18 -13.83
CA TYR A 228 0.79 8.33 -14.97
C TYR A 228 0.27 8.98 -16.25
N PRO A 229 1.02 8.88 -17.37
CA PRO A 229 0.51 9.27 -18.67
C PRO A 229 -0.60 8.31 -19.10
N ALA A 230 -1.75 8.86 -19.51
CA ALA A 230 -2.85 8.05 -20.03
C ALA A 230 -2.60 7.60 -21.48
N PRO A 231 -2.98 6.37 -21.88
CA PRO A 231 -2.94 5.92 -23.26
C PRO A 231 -3.75 6.82 -24.19
N GLU A 232 -3.31 6.95 -25.44
CA GLU A 232 -3.95 7.83 -26.43
C GLU A 232 -5.45 7.55 -26.59
N GLN A 233 -5.86 6.28 -26.59
CA GLN A 233 -7.26 5.89 -26.72
C GLN A 233 -8.10 6.39 -25.54
N LEU A 234 -7.52 6.37 -24.34
CA LEU A 234 -8.17 6.86 -23.14
C LEU A 234 -8.25 8.40 -23.13
N VAL A 235 -7.19 9.08 -23.57
CA VAL A 235 -7.21 10.53 -23.75
C VAL A 235 -8.24 10.96 -24.80
N ALA A 236 -8.37 10.22 -25.91
CA ALA A 236 -9.40 10.45 -26.91
C ALA A 236 -10.81 10.29 -26.32
N HIS A 237 -11.02 9.26 -25.51
CA HIS A 237 -12.28 9.05 -24.80
C HIS A 237 -12.59 10.19 -23.81
N TYR A 238 -11.58 10.69 -23.08
CA TYR A 238 -11.77 11.86 -22.21
C TYR A 238 -12.19 13.11 -22.99
N ARG A 239 -11.58 13.35 -24.16
CA ARG A 239 -11.90 14.47 -25.05
C ARG A 239 -13.32 14.39 -25.62
N GLU A 240 -13.79 13.18 -25.92
CA GLU A 240 -15.15 12.94 -26.39
C GLU A 240 -16.19 13.31 -25.32
N LEU A 241 -15.95 12.92 -24.07
CA LEU A 241 -16.87 13.17 -22.96
C LEU A 241 -16.80 14.60 -22.41
N ASP A 242 -15.61 15.23 -22.42
CA ASP A 242 -15.40 16.57 -21.90
C ASP A 242 -14.64 17.45 -22.91
N PRO A 243 -15.24 17.84 -24.05
CA PRO A 243 -14.57 18.59 -25.10
C PRO A 243 -14.06 19.96 -24.66
N LEU A 244 -14.59 20.51 -23.56
CA LEU A 244 -14.14 21.79 -22.99
C LEU A 244 -13.07 21.65 -21.90
N ASN A 245 -12.75 20.43 -21.47
CA ASN A 245 -11.78 20.12 -20.40
C ASN A 245 -12.12 20.84 -19.08
N MET A 246 -13.37 20.71 -18.63
CA MET A 246 -13.91 21.37 -17.44
C MET A 246 -13.97 20.44 -16.21
N PHE A 247 -13.95 19.12 -16.41
CA PHE A 247 -14.09 18.12 -15.36
C PHE A 247 -12.76 17.39 -15.13
N ASN A 248 -12.13 17.66 -13.98
CA ASN A 248 -10.87 17.04 -13.57
C ASN A 248 -9.71 17.23 -14.60
N ALA A 249 -9.57 18.45 -15.12
CA ALA A 249 -8.57 18.79 -16.12
C ALA A 249 -7.13 18.37 -15.72
N GLY A 250 -6.36 17.92 -16.70
CA GLY A 250 -4.98 17.45 -16.53
C GLY A 250 -4.83 16.00 -16.05
N VAL A 251 -5.93 15.23 -16.01
CA VAL A 251 -5.87 13.79 -15.74
C VAL A 251 -5.06 13.05 -16.82
N GLY A 252 -4.30 12.03 -16.42
CA GLY A 252 -3.45 11.27 -17.33
C GLY A 252 -2.27 12.04 -17.90
N GLU A 253 -1.77 13.04 -17.15
CA GLU A 253 -0.73 13.99 -17.58
C GLU A 253 -1.12 14.79 -18.85
N THR A 254 -2.42 14.97 -19.09
CA THR A 254 -2.93 15.81 -20.19
C THR A 254 -2.86 17.31 -19.84
N SER A 255 -3.20 18.18 -20.80
CA SER A 255 -3.29 19.63 -20.55
C SER A 255 -4.35 19.93 -19.47
N ALA A 256 -4.01 20.80 -18.53
CA ALA A 256 -4.96 21.33 -17.54
C ALA A 256 -5.72 22.57 -18.05
N LYS A 257 -5.50 22.99 -19.30
CA LYS A 257 -6.13 24.18 -19.88
C LYS A 257 -7.44 23.84 -20.56
N LYS A 258 -8.36 24.81 -20.56
CA LYS A 258 -9.66 24.72 -21.21
C LYS A 258 -9.50 24.38 -22.69
N GLY A 259 -10.32 23.45 -23.19
CA GLY A 259 -10.29 23.03 -24.60
C GLY A 259 -9.05 22.21 -24.99
N TRP A 260 -8.41 21.53 -24.03
CA TRP A 260 -7.32 20.56 -24.24
C TRP A 260 -6.00 21.12 -24.81
N GLY A 261 -5.77 22.44 -24.74
CA GLY A 261 -4.56 23.11 -25.24
C GLY A 261 -4.12 24.30 -24.40
#